data_AF-F4PPN6-F1
#
_entry.id   AF-F4PPN6-F1
#
_cell.length_a   1.000
_cell.length_b   1.000
_cell.length_c   1.000
_cell.angle_alpha   90.00
_cell.angle_beta   90.00
_cell.angle_gamma   90.00
#
_symmetry.space_group_name_H-M   'P 1'
#
loop_
_entity.id
_entity.type
_entity.pdbx_description
1 polymer ?
#
loop_
_entity_poly.entity_id
_entity_poly.type
_entity_poly.pdbx_seq_one_letter_code
_entity_poly.pdbx_strand_id
1 'polypeptide(L)'
;MAFSLVRDFKDNYRGILHTKNGAKTSFADHKSINFGNLANLSKRLKRKKIISHLVNLMNNNEQNTINNGFNVETKHLSLASNQTELQKELLSLEERQTTSGFKFGIVVCQPGQTSDNELFGNECGGQEYEEFLDLLGDRIELMGWQHYSAGLDVRNNSTGTHSLYTDYQGNEVMFHVSTMLPFDTRADSQQIERKRQIGNDICVVVFNQGKDIYNPNIITSQFNHIVIVVTVIDSETYQVSLSCKDGVALPIDPPIPFQGRVQKQEIRDWLLTKLINAEMHSLQAPSFSQKISRTRETLLKYFIEQYL
;
A
#
# COMPACT_ATOMS: atom_id res chain seq x y z
N MET A 1 1.34 18.46 -14.69
CA MET A 1 0.15 17.61 -14.95
C MET A 1 0.27 17.07 -16.35
N ALA A 2 -0.19 15.85 -16.60
CA ALA A 2 -0.22 15.26 -17.94
C ALA A 2 -1.61 14.71 -18.24
N PHE A 3 -2.10 14.84 -19.47
CA PHE A 3 -3.42 14.37 -19.87
C PHE A 3 -3.32 13.43 -21.07
N SER A 4 -3.89 12.23 -20.93
CA SER A 4 -4.00 11.23 -21.98
C SER A 4 -5.44 11.14 -22.46
N LEU A 5 -5.66 11.21 -23.77
CA LEU A 5 -6.97 11.05 -24.41
C LEU A 5 -6.99 9.78 -25.24
N VAL A 6 -7.94 8.89 -24.96
CA VAL A 6 -8.19 7.68 -25.74
C VAL A 6 -9.60 7.73 -26.32
N ARG A 7 -9.76 7.30 -27.57
CA ARG A 7 -11.05 7.09 -28.23
C ARG A 7 -11.18 5.60 -28.53
N ASP A 8 -12.30 5.00 -28.13
CA ASP A 8 -12.59 3.60 -28.45
C ASP A 8 -13.26 3.44 -29.82
N PHE A 9 -13.51 2.19 -30.24
CA PHE A 9 -14.14 1.87 -31.52
C PHE A 9 -15.61 2.30 -31.63
N LYS A 10 -16.26 2.63 -30.52
CA LYS A 10 -17.66 3.10 -30.44
C LYS A 10 -17.74 4.62 -30.30
N ASP A 11 -16.63 5.33 -30.53
CA ASP A 11 -16.49 6.78 -30.40
C ASP A 11 -16.67 7.31 -28.98
N ASN A 12 -16.52 6.46 -27.96
CA ASN A 12 -16.44 6.95 -26.59
C ASN A 12 -15.04 7.45 -26.28
N TYR A 13 -14.97 8.44 -25.39
CA TYR A 13 -13.73 9.07 -24.98
C TYR A 13 -13.41 8.74 -23.53
N ARG A 14 -12.15 8.40 -23.28
CA ARG A 14 -11.57 8.25 -21.94
C ARG A 14 -10.45 9.26 -21.76
N GLY A 15 -10.52 10.00 -20.67
CA GLY A 15 -9.46 10.91 -20.24
C GLY A 15 -8.76 10.36 -19.02
N ILE A 16 -7.43 10.42 -18.99
CA ILE A 16 -6.61 10.16 -17.80
C ILE A 16 -5.81 11.42 -17.52
N LEU A 17 -5.97 11.98 -16.32
CA LEU A 17 -5.29 13.19 -15.87
C LEU A 17 -4.35 12.85 -14.73
N HIS A 18 -3.05 12.88 -15.01
CA HIS A 18 -2.00 12.66 -14.02
C HIS A 18 -1.65 13.98 -13.34
N THR A 19 -1.70 13.96 -12.02
CA THR A 19 -1.47 15.10 -11.14
C THR A 19 -0.49 14.69 -10.05
N LYS A 20 0.05 15.66 -9.31
CA LYS A 20 0.89 15.34 -8.15
C LYS A 20 0.17 14.52 -7.09
N ASN A 21 -1.16 14.65 -7.00
CA ASN A 21 -1.97 13.93 -6.02
C ASN A 21 -2.44 12.55 -6.53
N GLY A 22 -2.11 12.17 -7.76
CA GLY A 22 -2.51 10.90 -8.37
C GLY A 22 -3.15 11.09 -9.75
N ALA A 23 -3.60 9.97 -10.31
CA ALA A 23 -4.29 9.92 -11.59
C ALA A 23 -5.80 9.98 -11.39
N LYS A 24 -6.50 10.65 -12.30
CA LYS A 24 -7.96 10.71 -12.36
C LYS A 24 -8.43 10.27 -13.72
N THR A 25 -9.54 9.54 -13.75
CA THR A 25 -10.13 9.05 -14.99
C THR A 25 -11.54 9.60 -15.17
N SER A 26 -11.90 9.96 -16.39
CA SER A 26 -13.28 10.26 -16.75
C SER A 26 -13.63 9.65 -18.11
N PHE A 27 -14.91 9.43 -18.31
CA PHE A 27 -15.46 8.80 -19.49
C PHE A 27 -16.63 9.63 -20.00
N ALA A 28 -16.74 9.75 -21.32
CA ALA A 28 -17.88 10.38 -21.97
C ALA A 28 -18.18 9.71 -23.31
N ASP A 29 -19.46 9.46 -23.59
CA ASP A 29 -19.92 9.13 -24.94
C ASP A 29 -19.80 10.37 -25.83
N HIS A 30 -19.43 10.20 -27.11
CA HIS A 30 -19.50 11.29 -28.09
C HIS A 30 -20.83 12.06 -28.05
N LYS A 31 -21.95 11.37 -27.79
CA LYS A 31 -23.29 11.98 -27.71
C LYS A 31 -23.49 12.89 -26.50
N SER A 32 -22.79 12.65 -25.39
CA SER A 32 -22.91 13.47 -24.17
C SER A 32 -22.08 14.76 -24.23
N ILE A 33 -21.20 14.87 -25.24
CA ILE A 33 -20.36 16.06 -25.42
C ILE A 33 -21.11 17.06 -26.30
N ASN A 34 -21.50 18.19 -25.72
CA ASN A 34 -22.13 19.27 -26.49
C ASN A 34 -21.10 19.96 -27.39
N PHE A 35 -21.02 19.51 -28.63
CA PHE A 35 -20.19 20.14 -29.66
C PHE A 35 -20.80 21.45 -30.20
N GLY A 36 -22.08 21.73 -29.92
CA GLY A 36 -22.90 22.78 -30.51
C GLY A 36 -23.37 22.43 -31.94
N ASN A 37 -24.24 23.27 -32.52
CA ASN A 37 -24.50 23.25 -33.96
C ASN A 37 -23.21 23.66 -34.68
N LEU A 38 -22.47 22.77 -35.34
CA LEU A 38 -21.52 23.08 -36.42
C LEU A 38 -20.75 21.83 -36.84
N ALA A 39 -21.15 21.25 -37.98
CA ALA A 39 -20.38 20.22 -38.70
C ALA A 39 -18.94 20.66 -39.09
N ASN A 40 -18.59 21.94 -38.92
CA ASN A 40 -17.38 22.59 -39.47
C ASN A 40 -16.24 22.83 -38.45
N LEU A 41 -16.31 22.30 -37.22
CA LEU A 41 -15.20 22.47 -36.27
C LEU A 41 -13.94 21.72 -36.74
N SER A 42 -12.78 22.40 -36.69
CA SER A 42 -11.50 21.76 -36.97
C SER A 42 -11.24 20.60 -36.00
N LYS A 43 -10.50 19.57 -36.46
CA LYS A 43 -10.12 18.43 -35.61
C LYS A 43 -9.46 18.87 -34.29
N ARG A 44 -8.66 19.94 -34.33
CA ARG A 44 -8.01 20.53 -33.15
C ARG A 44 -9.02 21.09 -32.15
N LEU A 45 -10.03 21.83 -32.62
CA LEU A 45 -11.02 22.46 -31.75
C LEU A 45 -11.99 21.43 -31.15
N LYS A 46 -12.37 20.40 -31.94
CA LYS A 46 -13.12 19.24 -31.42
C LYS A 46 -12.37 18.55 -30.29
N ARG A 47 -11.07 18.28 -30.48
CA ARG A 47 -10.21 17.68 -29.43
C ARG A 47 -10.15 18.53 -28.17
N LYS A 48 -9.96 19.85 -28.29
CA LYS A 48 -9.98 20.77 -27.14
C LYS A 48 -11.31 20.73 -26.37
N LYS A 49 -12.45 20.71 -27.08
CA LYS A 49 -13.78 20.60 -26.44
C LYS A 49 -13.93 19.28 -25.68
N ILE A 50 -13.50 18.16 -26.27
CA ILE A 50 -13.53 16.84 -25.61
C ILE A 50 -12.70 16.85 -24.33
N ILE A 51 -11.44 17.31 -24.42
CA ILE A 51 -10.55 17.38 -23.26
C ILE A 51 -11.15 18.28 -22.18
N SER A 52 -11.68 19.45 -22.55
CA SER A 52 -12.33 20.36 -21.60
C SER A 52 -13.54 19.74 -20.92
N HIS A 53 -14.38 19.00 -21.65
CA HIS A 53 -15.51 18.30 -21.07
C HIS A 53 -15.05 17.24 -20.06
N LEU A 54 -14.10 16.39 -20.45
CA LEU A 54 -13.56 15.32 -19.60
C LEU A 54 -12.88 15.85 -18.33
N VAL A 55 -12.10 16.94 -18.43
CA VAL A 55 -11.46 17.58 -17.27
C VAL A 55 -12.49 18.22 -16.36
N ASN A 56 -13.53 18.85 -16.91
CA ASN A 56 -14.62 19.41 -16.10
C ASN A 56 -15.38 18.32 -15.32
N LEU A 57 -15.62 17.15 -15.93
CA LEU A 57 -16.18 16.00 -15.22
C LEU A 57 -15.29 15.58 -14.04
N MET A 58 -13.96 15.55 -14.24
CA MET A 58 -13.02 15.24 -13.15
C MET A 58 -13.03 16.28 -12.04
N ASN A 59 -13.10 17.57 -12.37
CA ASN A 59 -13.16 18.66 -11.39
C ASN A 59 -14.48 18.63 -10.58
N ASN A 60 -15.60 18.37 -11.24
CA ASN A 60 -16.92 18.36 -10.59
C ASN A 60 -17.11 17.17 -9.65
N ASN A 61 -16.54 16.00 -9.98
CA ASN A 61 -16.61 14.82 -9.10
C ASN A 61 -15.96 15.07 -7.73
N GLU A 62 -15.00 15.99 -7.62
CA GLU A 62 -14.33 16.31 -6.35
C GLU A 62 -14.98 17.43 -5.54
N GLN A 63 -15.83 18.28 -6.13
CA GLN A 63 -16.53 19.30 -5.34
C GLN A 63 -17.48 18.70 -4.29
N ASN A 64 -17.87 17.43 -4.46
CA ASN A 64 -18.68 16.68 -3.49
C ASN A 64 -17.85 16.00 -2.38
N THR A 65 -16.52 16.04 -2.45
CA THR A 65 -15.60 15.55 -1.41
C THR A 65 -14.91 16.73 -0.74
N ILE A 66 -15.20 16.95 0.54
CA ILE A 66 -14.66 18.07 1.31
C ILE A 66 -13.11 17.96 1.34
N ASN A 67 -12.45 19.02 0.87
CA ASN A 67 -10.99 19.28 0.86
C ASN A 67 -10.17 18.80 -0.35
N ASN A 68 -10.13 19.61 -1.41
CA ASN A 68 -8.94 20.33 -1.87
C ASN A 68 -9.22 20.95 -3.25
N GLY A 69 -8.91 22.25 -3.42
CA GLY A 69 -9.18 23.04 -4.62
C GLY A 69 -8.53 22.53 -5.92
N PHE A 70 -9.03 21.42 -6.46
CA PHE A 70 -8.62 20.89 -7.74
C PHE A 70 -9.44 21.56 -8.84
N ASN A 71 -8.84 22.59 -9.45
CA ASN A 71 -9.40 23.22 -10.63
C ASN A 71 -8.35 23.23 -11.74
N VAL A 72 -8.37 22.21 -12.59
CA VAL A 72 -7.45 22.12 -13.72
C VAL A 72 -8.04 22.85 -14.91
N GLU A 73 -7.36 23.92 -15.32
CA GLU A 73 -7.74 24.67 -16.51
C GLU A 73 -7.05 24.13 -17.77
N THR A 74 -7.85 23.71 -18.75
CA THR A 74 -7.34 23.09 -19.99
C THR A 74 -6.52 24.03 -20.87
N LYS A 75 -6.55 25.34 -20.62
CA LYS A 75 -5.71 26.33 -21.31
C LYS A 75 -4.21 26.11 -21.09
N HIS A 76 -3.83 25.44 -20.00
CA HIS A 76 -2.44 25.12 -19.66
C HIS A 76 -1.96 23.80 -20.27
N LEU A 77 -2.82 23.08 -21.02
CA LEU A 77 -2.43 21.84 -21.69
C LEU A 77 -1.88 22.14 -23.08
N SER A 78 -0.66 21.68 -23.31
CA SER A 78 0.02 21.69 -24.61
C SER A 78 0.20 20.27 -25.12
N LEU A 79 0.25 20.11 -26.45
CA LEU A 79 0.49 18.79 -27.06
C LEU A 79 1.97 18.45 -26.90
N ALA A 80 2.26 17.27 -26.36
CA ALA A 80 3.63 16.78 -26.21
C ALA A 80 4.34 16.60 -27.56
N SER A 81 5.62 16.95 -27.62
CA SER A 81 6.49 16.81 -28.79
C SER A 81 6.68 15.34 -29.20
N ASN A 82 6.83 14.44 -28.22
CA ASN A 82 6.91 12.99 -28.40
C ASN A 82 5.86 12.27 -27.53
N GLN A 83 4.67 12.02 -28.10
CA GLN A 83 3.56 11.40 -27.39
C GLN A 83 3.80 9.93 -27.02
N THR A 84 4.47 9.17 -27.89
CA THR A 84 4.70 7.73 -27.67
C THR A 84 5.60 7.49 -26.48
N GLU A 85 6.69 8.27 -26.37
CA GLU A 85 7.64 8.10 -25.26
C GLU A 85 7.06 8.60 -23.93
N LEU A 86 6.37 9.75 -23.94
CA LEU A 86 5.65 10.24 -22.77
C LEU A 86 4.61 9.22 -22.27
N GLN A 87 3.91 8.52 -23.17
CA GLN A 87 2.97 7.47 -22.78
C GLN A 87 3.64 6.31 -22.04
N LYS A 88 4.82 5.86 -22.50
CA LYS A 88 5.59 4.81 -21.81
C LYS A 88 6.08 5.27 -20.43
N GLU A 89 6.56 6.50 -20.33
CA GLU A 89 7.03 7.08 -19.06
C GLU A 89 5.89 7.23 -18.04
N LEU A 90 4.70 7.67 -18.50
CA LEU A 90 3.51 7.75 -17.66
C LEU A 90 3.04 6.37 -17.20
N LEU A 91 3.07 5.36 -18.10
CA LEU A 91 2.76 3.98 -17.74
C LEU A 91 3.75 3.44 -16.70
N SER A 92 5.05 3.64 -16.91
CA SER A 92 6.07 3.24 -15.93
C SER A 92 5.88 3.93 -14.57
N LEU A 93 5.45 5.20 -14.57
CA LEU A 93 5.12 5.92 -13.34
C LEU A 93 3.92 5.30 -12.61
N GLU A 94 2.90 4.83 -13.32
CA GLU A 94 1.74 4.15 -12.73
C GLU A 94 2.09 2.75 -12.22
N GLU A 95 2.86 1.98 -13.00
CA GLU A 95 3.33 0.63 -12.61
C GLU A 95 4.18 0.68 -11.34
N ARG A 96 5.09 1.65 -11.22
CA ARG A 96 5.90 1.85 -9.99
C ARG A 96 5.08 2.23 -8.75
N GLN A 97 3.85 2.69 -8.93
CA GLN A 97 2.94 3.04 -7.83
C GLN A 97 2.00 1.90 -7.47
N THR A 98 1.93 0.87 -8.32
CA THR A 98 1.23 -0.37 -8.01
C THR A 98 2.18 -1.19 -7.13
N THR A 99 1.73 -1.60 -5.95
CA THR A 99 2.54 -2.39 -5.02
C THR A 99 2.93 -3.70 -5.69
N SER A 100 4.23 -4.00 -5.79
CA SER A 100 4.74 -5.26 -6.36
C SER A 100 4.51 -6.48 -5.45
N GLY A 101 3.78 -6.29 -4.35
CA GLY A 101 3.63 -7.21 -3.23
C GLY A 101 3.50 -6.42 -1.92
N PHE A 102 3.01 -7.08 -0.87
CA PHE A 102 2.85 -6.52 0.46
C PHE A 102 3.87 -7.11 1.43
N LYS A 103 4.29 -6.30 2.40
CA LYS A 103 5.24 -6.73 3.44
C LYS A 103 4.74 -6.38 4.82
N PHE A 104 4.68 -7.38 5.69
CA PHE A 104 4.14 -7.22 7.03
C PHE A 104 5.08 -7.81 8.07
N GLY A 105 5.31 -7.07 9.16
CA GLY A 105 6.10 -7.57 10.27
C GLY A 105 5.27 -8.52 11.14
N ILE A 106 5.87 -9.58 11.66
CA ILE A 106 5.27 -10.39 12.73
C ILE A 106 6.27 -10.46 13.89
N VAL A 107 5.81 -10.09 15.08
CA VAL A 107 6.60 -10.13 16.32
C VAL A 107 5.83 -10.91 17.38
N VAL A 108 6.53 -11.75 18.14
CA VAL A 108 5.97 -12.39 19.33
C VAL A 108 6.27 -11.58 20.58
N CYS A 109 5.28 -11.39 21.44
CA CYS A 109 5.39 -10.76 22.74
C CYS A 109 5.12 -11.82 23.82
N GLN A 110 6.15 -12.21 24.57
CA GLN A 110 6.06 -13.16 25.66
C GLN A 110 5.54 -12.48 26.95
N PRO A 111 5.05 -13.26 27.93
CA PRO A 111 4.53 -12.70 29.18
C PRO A 111 5.53 -11.79 29.91
N GLY A 112 5.08 -10.59 30.31
CA GLY A 112 5.86 -9.64 31.08
C GLY A 112 6.82 -8.76 30.27
N GLN A 113 6.93 -8.95 28.95
CA GLN A 113 7.77 -8.09 28.10
C GLN A 113 7.13 -6.71 27.90
N THR A 114 7.94 -5.65 28.03
CA THR A 114 7.46 -4.25 27.99
C THR A 114 8.33 -3.32 27.15
N SER A 115 9.42 -3.85 26.56
CA SER A 115 10.34 -3.08 25.71
C SER A 115 10.51 -3.72 24.33
N ASP A 116 10.85 -2.89 23.34
CA ASP A 116 11.12 -3.37 21.97
C ASP A 116 12.31 -4.36 21.93
N ASN A 117 13.35 -4.12 22.72
CA ASN A 117 14.50 -5.02 22.84
C ASN A 117 14.12 -6.42 23.30
N GLU A 118 13.19 -6.56 24.25
CA GLU A 118 12.70 -7.86 24.70
C GLU A 118 11.93 -8.57 23.59
N LEU A 119 11.04 -7.85 22.89
CA LEU A 119 10.25 -8.39 21.79
C LEU A 119 11.13 -8.90 20.64
N PHE A 120 12.07 -8.07 20.17
CA PHE A 120 12.99 -8.46 19.09
C PHE A 120 14.06 -9.45 19.56
N GLY A 121 14.25 -9.60 20.87
CA GLY A 121 15.15 -10.58 21.49
C GLY A 121 14.59 -12.01 21.47
N ASN A 122 13.31 -12.22 21.14
CA ASN A 122 12.71 -13.55 21.13
C ASN A 122 13.22 -14.39 19.95
N GLU A 123 13.81 -15.55 20.24
CA GLU A 123 14.26 -16.51 19.23
C GLU A 123 13.16 -17.49 18.80
N CYS A 124 12.17 -17.74 19.65
CA CYS A 124 11.04 -18.61 19.36
C CYS A 124 9.74 -18.10 20.03
N GLY A 125 8.60 -18.54 19.52
CA GLY A 125 7.27 -18.21 20.07
C GLY A 125 6.48 -19.40 20.60
N GLY A 126 7.03 -20.61 20.59
CA GLY A 126 6.32 -21.81 21.05
C GLY A 126 5.21 -22.29 20.11
N GLN A 127 4.49 -23.34 20.51
CA GLN A 127 3.60 -24.09 19.61
C GLN A 127 2.45 -23.25 19.04
N GLU A 128 1.73 -22.50 19.86
CA GLU A 128 0.58 -21.71 19.41
C GLU A 128 0.98 -20.63 18.41
N TYR A 129 2.20 -20.08 18.55
CA TYR A 129 2.76 -19.12 17.61
C TYR A 129 3.11 -19.78 16.28
N GLU A 130 3.78 -20.94 16.29
CA GLU A 130 4.10 -21.65 15.04
C GLU A 130 2.83 -22.11 14.32
N GLU A 131 1.81 -22.60 15.05
CA GLU A 131 0.50 -22.92 14.46
C GLU A 131 -0.16 -21.69 13.83
N PHE A 132 -0.05 -20.53 14.47
CA PHE A 132 -0.55 -19.28 13.91
C PHE A 132 0.19 -18.88 12.62
N LEU A 133 1.52 -19.01 12.59
CA LEU A 133 2.30 -18.73 11.39
C LEU A 133 1.90 -19.66 10.22
N ASP A 134 1.69 -20.94 10.51
CA ASP A 134 1.31 -21.95 9.51
C ASP A 134 -0.11 -21.69 8.95
N LEU A 135 -0.98 -20.96 9.67
CA LEU A 135 -2.26 -20.48 9.13
C LEU A 135 -2.08 -19.32 8.13
N LEU A 136 -1.03 -18.51 8.27
CA LEU A 136 -0.84 -17.28 7.50
C LEU A 136 -0.08 -17.48 6.19
N GLY A 137 0.77 -18.49 6.08
CA GLY A 137 1.50 -18.74 4.85
C GLY A 137 2.37 -19.99 4.89
N ASP A 138 3.13 -20.16 3.82
CA ASP A 138 4.08 -21.24 3.67
C ASP A 138 5.48 -20.77 4.07
N ARG A 139 6.24 -21.66 4.70
CA ARG A 139 7.64 -21.42 5.02
C ARG A 139 8.47 -21.69 3.77
N ILE A 140 9.16 -20.66 3.30
CA ILE A 140 9.96 -20.71 2.08
C ILE A 140 11.43 -20.55 2.40
N GLU A 141 12.28 -21.16 1.59
CA GLU A 141 13.72 -20.89 1.61
C GLU A 141 14.00 -19.58 0.84
N LEU A 142 14.78 -18.69 1.44
CA LEU A 142 15.11 -17.39 0.83
C LEU A 142 16.16 -17.53 -0.28
N MET A 143 17.12 -18.44 -0.12
CA MET A 143 18.18 -18.64 -1.10
C MET A 143 17.58 -19.07 -2.46
N GLY A 144 17.79 -18.24 -3.48
CA GLY A 144 17.26 -18.49 -4.81
C GLY A 144 15.77 -18.20 -4.99
N TRP A 145 15.10 -17.59 -4.00
CA TRP A 145 13.69 -17.19 -4.11
C TRP A 145 13.46 -16.24 -5.30
N GLN A 146 12.47 -16.56 -6.13
CA GLN A 146 12.19 -15.84 -7.39
C GLN A 146 10.97 -14.91 -7.34
N HIS A 147 10.18 -15.00 -6.27
CA HIS A 147 8.99 -14.17 -6.07
C HIS A 147 9.33 -12.92 -5.26
N TYR A 148 8.32 -12.09 -4.96
CA TYR A 148 8.47 -10.92 -4.12
C TYR A 148 9.16 -11.24 -2.79
N SER A 149 10.34 -10.64 -2.55
CA SER A 149 11.16 -10.90 -1.35
C SER A 149 11.04 -9.83 -0.26
N ALA A 150 10.28 -8.75 -0.51
CA ALA A 150 10.15 -7.60 0.39
C ALA A 150 11.47 -6.96 0.89
N GLY A 151 12.59 -7.19 0.19
CA GLY A 151 13.91 -6.69 0.60
C GLY A 151 14.71 -7.65 1.46
N LEU A 152 14.21 -8.86 1.72
CA LEU A 152 15.00 -9.97 2.26
C LEU A 152 16.04 -10.44 1.22
N ASP A 153 17.19 -10.87 1.73
CA ASP A 153 18.33 -11.33 0.96
C ASP A 153 18.11 -12.77 0.46
N VAL A 154 18.02 -12.90 -0.86
CA VAL A 154 17.79 -14.17 -1.56
C VAL A 154 19.09 -14.79 -2.10
N ARG A 155 20.26 -14.24 -1.77
CA ARG A 155 21.56 -14.67 -2.32
C ARG A 155 22.51 -15.21 -1.26
N ASN A 156 22.62 -14.52 -0.12
CA ASN A 156 23.66 -14.80 0.86
C ASN A 156 23.13 -15.13 2.27
N ASN A 157 21.81 -15.29 2.43
CA ASN A 157 21.14 -15.55 3.72
C ASN A 157 21.42 -14.51 4.81
N SER A 158 21.79 -13.27 4.44
CA SER A 158 22.11 -12.21 5.41
C SER A 158 20.88 -11.71 6.19
N THR A 159 19.68 -12.03 5.74
CA THR A 159 18.41 -11.72 6.44
C THR A 159 17.69 -12.98 6.91
N GLY A 160 18.42 -14.05 7.17
CA GLY A 160 17.87 -15.35 7.54
C GLY A 160 17.85 -16.33 6.36
N THR A 161 17.54 -17.59 6.63
CA THR A 161 17.49 -18.65 5.63
C THR A 161 16.08 -18.91 5.13
N HIS A 162 15.07 -18.59 5.93
CA HIS A 162 13.67 -18.84 5.62
C HIS A 162 12.82 -17.62 5.98
N SER A 163 11.64 -17.57 5.39
CA SER A 163 10.61 -16.60 5.73
C SER A 163 9.23 -17.23 5.57
N LEU A 164 8.18 -16.47 5.89
CA LEU A 164 6.79 -16.85 5.65
C LEU A 164 6.25 -16.06 4.45
N TYR A 165 5.62 -16.76 3.52
CA TYR A 165 5.12 -16.18 2.27
C TYR A 165 3.73 -16.73 1.94
N THR A 166 2.91 -15.92 1.27
CA THR A 166 1.69 -16.41 0.63
C THR A 166 1.33 -15.59 -0.60
N ASP A 167 0.74 -16.23 -1.62
CA ASP A 167 -0.10 -15.54 -2.59
C ASP A 167 -1.52 -15.48 -2.01
N TYR A 168 -2.07 -14.27 -1.85
CA TYR A 168 -3.43 -14.07 -1.39
C TYR A 168 -4.23 -13.27 -2.41
N GLN A 169 -5.11 -13.96 -3.14
CA GLN A 169 -5.95 -13.38 -4.18
C GLN A 169 -5.15 -12.63 -5.27
N GLY A 170 -3.97 -13.17 -5.63
CA GLY A 170 -3.06 -12.56 -6.59
C GLY A 170 -2.17 -11.45 -6.03
N ASN A 171 -2.21 -11.23 -4.71
CA ASN A 171 -1.28 -10.34 -4.01
C ASN A 171 -0.19 -11.20 -3.36
N GLU A 172 1.06 -11.00 -3.77
CA GLU A 172 2.23 -11.61 -3.12
C GLU A 172 2.44 -10.95 -1.75
N VAL A 173 2.44 -11.73 -0.67
CA VAL A 173 2.64 -11.24 0.70
C VAL A 173 3.86 -11.92 1.30
N MET A 174 4.85 -11.13 1.69
CA MET A 174 6.04 -11.59 2.39
C MET A 174 6.02 -11.09 3.83
N PHE A 175 6.23 -11.97 4.80
CA PHE A 175 6.26 -11.59 6.21
C PHE A 175 7.69 -11.44 6.72
N HIS A 176 7.97 -10.35 7.41
CA HIS A 176 9.18 -10.22 8.21
C HIS A 176 8.93 -10.81 9.60
N VAL A 177 9.16 -12.11 9.75
CA VAL A 177 8.94 -12.82 11.02
C VAL A 177 10.14 -12.66 11.94
N SER A 178 9.96 -12.04 13.10
CA SER A 178 11.07 -11.68 13.99
C SER A 178 11.96 -12.86 14.37
N THR A 179 11.37 -14.04 14.59
CA THR A 179 12.09 -15.27 14.97
C THR A 179 12.84 -15.93 13.81
N MET A 180 12.52 -15.60 12.55
CA MET A 180 13.22 -16.11 11.36
C MET A 180 14.33 -15.18 10.87
N LEU A 181 14.29 -13.92 11.29
CA LEU A 181 15.36 -12.97 11.03
C LEU A 181 16.60 -13.30 11.88
N PRO A 182 17.80 -12.93 11.41
CA PRO A 182 19.04 -13.24 12.10
C PRO A 182 19.02 -12.75 13.54
N PHE A 183 19.62 -13.54 14.42
CA PHE A 183 19.80 -13.23 15.82
C PHE A 183 21.29 -13.23 16.15
N ASP A 184 21.82 -12.10 16.60
CA ASP A 184 23.20 -12.04 17.07
C ASP A 184 23.30 -11.28 18.39
N THR A 185 23.35 -12.01 19.50
CA THR A 185 23.49 -11.43 20.85
C THR A 185 24.91 -10.97 21.16
N ARG A 186 25.92 -11.39 20.40
CA ARG A 186 27.32 -11.05 20.65
C ARG A 186 27.71 -9.75 19.98
N ALA A 187 27.18 -9.51 18.78
CA ALA A 187 27.46 -8.30 18.01
C ALA A 187 26.31 -7.27 18.02
N ASP A 188 25.07 -7.69 18.30
CA ASP A 188 23.88 -6.85 18.14
C ASP A 188 22.88 -7.00 19.30
N SER A 189 23.25 -6.50 20.47
CA SER A 189 22.38 -6.53 21.66
C SER A 189 21.03 -5.81 21.49
N GLN A 190 20.91 -4.94 20.47
CA GLN A 190 19.69 -4.20 20.14
C GLN A 190 18.87 -4.88 19.03
N GLN A 191 19.38 -5.97 18.43
CA GLN A 191 18.74 -6.66 17.30
C GLN A 191 18.36 -5.67 16.18
N ILE A 192 19.29 -4.77 15.84
CA ILE A 192 19.18 -3.73 14.83
C ILE A 192 18.67 -4.30 13.51
N GLU A 193 19.14 -5.48 13.09
CA GLU A 193 18.70 -6.10 11.84
C GLU A 193 17.20 -6.42 11.85
N ARG A 194 16.70 -7.00 12.94
CA ARG A 194 15.27 -7.30 13.13
C ARG A 194 14.44 -6.02 13.17
N LYS A 195 14.90 -5.03 13.94
CA LYS A 195 14.30 -3.70 14.02
C LYS A 195 14.29 -2.98 12.68
N ARG A 196 15.33 -3.16 11.86
CA ARG A 196 15.42 -2.52 10.54
C ARG A 196 14.40 -3.10 9.58
N GLN A 197 14.21 -4.41 9.54
CA GLN A 197 13.22 -5.01 8.63
C GLN A 197 11.80 -4.65 9.10
N ILE A 198 11.43 -5.05 10.32
CA ILE A 198 10.07 -4.92 10.86
C ILE A 198 9.72 -3.47 11.17
N GLY A 199 10.68 -2.69 11.69
CA GLY A 199 10.49 -1.28 11.96
C GLY A 199 10.30 -0.44 10.70
N ASN A 200 10.59 -0.95 9.51
CA ASN A 200 10.31 -0.30 8.22
C ASN A 200 9.03 -0.82 7.55
N ASP A 201 8.27 -1.69 8.19
CA ASP A 201 6.96 -2.13 7.71
C ASP A 201 5.88 -1.14 8.12
N ILE A 202 4.83 -1.04 7.30
CA ILE A 202 3.71 -0.15 7.63
C ILE A 202 2.78 -0.84 8.63
N CYS A 203 2.51 -2.12 8.42
CA CYS A 203 1.70 -2.94 9.30
C CYS A 203 2.55 -3.99 10.02
N VAL A 204 2.32 -4.12 11.32
CA VAL A 204 2.96 -5.12 12.17
C VAL A 204 1.89 -5.91 12.93
N VAL A 205 2.01 -7.23 12.89
CA VAL A 205 1.23 -8.14 13.71
C VAL A 205 2.02 -8.46 14.97
N VAL A 206 1.41 -8.26 16.14
CA VAL A 206 1.97 -8.65 17.42
C VAL A 206 1.20 -9.86 17.93
N PHE A 207 1.86 -11.01 17.95
CA PHE A 207 1.32 -12.20 18.60
C PHE A 207 1.59 -12.13 20.10
N ASN A 208 0.59 -11.73 20.88
CA ASN A 208 0.70 -11.52 22.31
C ASN A 208 0.31 -12.77 23.09
N GLN A 209 1.30 -13.37 23.77
CA GLN A 209 1.15 -14.52 24.65
C GLN A 209 0.96 -14.11 26.12
N GLY A 210 1.12 -12.83 26.42
CA GLY A 210 0.83 -12.27 27.74
C GLY A 210 -0.67 -12.20 28.01
N LYS A 211 -1.03 -12.24 29.29
CA LYS A 211 -2.41 -11.98 29.74
C LYS A 211 -2.76 -10.50 29.76
N ASP A 212 -1.74 -9.65 29.80
CA ASP A 212 -1.88 -8.21 29.83
C ASP A 212 -2.16 -7.66 28.42
N ILE A 213 -2.85 -6.52 28.38
CA ILE A 213 -3.11 -5.80 27.14
C ILE A 213 -1.78 -5.27 26.61
N TYR A 214 -1.41 -5.69 25.41
CA TYR A 214 -0.22 -5.18 24.72
C TYR A 214 -0.32 -3.66 24.52
N ASN A 215 0.74 -2.93 24.86
CA ASN A 215 0.84 -1.49 24.58
C ASN A 215 1.43 -1.27 23.17
N PRO A 216 0.65 -0.72 22.20
CA PRO A 216 1.13 -0.49 20.83
C PRO A 216 2.34 0.44 20.71
N ASN A 217 2.65 1.23 21.76
CA ASN A 217 3.78 2.14 21.78
C ASN A 217 5.12 1.45 22.14
N ILE A 218 5.11 0.16 22.48
CA ILE A 218 6.34 -0.60 22.80
C ILE A 218 7.29 -0.57 21.60
N ILE A 219 6.80 -0.86 20.40
CA ILE A 219 7.59 -0.72 19.17
C ILE A 219 7.49 0.73 18.69
N THR A 220 8.54 1.51 18.95
CA THR A 220 8.64 2.90 18.49
C THR A 220 9.28 2.93 17.10
N SER A 221 8.48 3.09 16.06
CA SER A 221 8.94 3.26 14.67
C SER A 221 8.29 4.50 14.04
N GLN A 222 8.94 5.12 13.05
CA GLN A 222 8.31 6.15 12.21
C GLN A 222 7.39 5.54 11.15
N PHE A 223 7.62 4.30 10.74
CA PHE A 223 6.93 3.62 9.64
C PHE A 223 5.77 2.75 10.09
N ASN A 224 5.84 2.09 11.25
CA ASN A 224 4.73 1.28 11.74
C ASN A 224 3.52 2.19 12.03
N HIS A 225 2.52 2.20 11.15
CA HIS A 225 1.29 2.98 11.30
C HIS A 225 0.11 2.14 11.74
N ILE A 226 0.24 0.82 11.62
CA ILE A 226 -0.78 -0.17 11.95
C ILE A 226 -0.14 -1.25 12.82
N VAL A 227 -0.74 -1.49 13.98
CA VAL A 227 -0.39 -2.61 14.85
C VAL A 227 -1.65 -3.43 15.08
N ILE A 228 -1.63 -4.69 14.65
CA ILE A 228 -2.70 -5.65 14.92
C ILE A 228 -2.20 -6.61 15.99
N VAL A 229 -2.83 -6.61 17.15
CA VAL A 229 -2.50 -7.54 18.23
C VAL A 229 -3.38 -8.77 18.10
N VAL A 230 -2.78 -9.95 18.12
CA VAL A 230 -3.45 -11.25 18.08
C VAL A 230 -3.11 -12.01 19.36
N THR A 231 -4.12 -12.49 20.09
CA THR A 231 -3.96 -13.28 21.31
C THR A 231 -4.82 -14.54 21.20
N VAL A 232 -4.29 -15.68 21.62
CA VAL A 232 -5.06 -16.93 21.69
C VAL A 232 -6.03 -16.86 22.87
N ILE A 233 -7.32 -17.11 22.65
CA ILE A 233 -8.30 -17.26 23.72
C ILE A 233 -8.41 -18.74 24.09
N ASP A 234 -8.58 -19.59 23.08
CA ASP A 234 -8.71 -21.04 23.17
C ASP A 234 -8.24 -21.67 21.85
N SER A 235 -8.36 -23.00 21.71
CA SER A 235 -7.85 -23.73 20.55
C SER A 235 -8.47 -23.32 19.21
N GLU A 236 -9.65 -22.71 19.23
CA GLU A 236 -10.42 -22.36 18.03
C GLU A 236 -10.66 -20.85 17.86
N THR A 237 -10.25 -20.01 18.83
CA THR A 237 -10.59 -18.60 18.84
C THR A 237 -9.39 -17.71 19.14
N TYR A 238 -9.19 -16.71 18.29
CA TYR A 238 -8.27 -15.60 18.51
C TYR A 238 -9.01 -14.34 18.94
N GLN A 239 -8.38 -13.56 19.81
CA GLN A 239 -8.72 -12.16 20.05
C GLN A 239 -7.84 -11.27 19.18
N VAL A 240 -8.45 -10.29 18.52
CA VAL A 240 -7.76 -9.31 17.70
C VAL A 240 -8.11 -7.89 18.13
N SER A 241 -7.11 -7.01 18.10
CA SER A 241 -7.31 -5.58 18.26
C SER A 241 -6.42 -4.81 17.29
N LEU A 242 -6.84 -3.60 16.93
CA LEU A 242 -6.15 -2.73 15.98
C LEU A 242 -5.79 -1.42 16.67
N SER A 243 -4.53 -1.02 16.56
CA SER A 243 -4.07 0.32 16.84
C SER A 243 -3.53 0.94 15.56
N CYS A 244 -3.84 2.22 15.34
CA CYS A 244 -3.33 2.97 14.20
C CYS A 244 -2.81 4.33 14.64
N LYS A 245 -1.83 4.86 13.90
CA LYS A 245 -1.35 6.23 14.09
C LYS A 245 -2.33 7.28 13.58
N ASP A 246 -2.16 8.50 14.08
CA ASP A 246 -2.87 9.66 13.61
C ASP A 246 -2.71 9.86 12.09
N GLY A 247 -3.82 10.22 11.44
CA GLY A 247 -3.87 10.48 10.00
C GLY A 247 -4.19 9.27 9.13
N VAL A 248 -4.23 8.06 9.68
CA VAL A 248 -4.81 6.91 8.96
C VAL A 248 -6.33 7.00 9.01
N ALA A 249 -6.98 6.92 7.85
CA ALA A 249 -8.44 7.01 7.76
C ALA A 249 -9.12 5.72 8.28
N LEU A 250 -10.13 5.89 9.14
CA LEU A 250 -10.97 4.82 9.67
C LEU A 250 -12.43 5.00 9.22
N PRO A 251 -13.24 3.91 9.16
CA PRO A 251 -12.87 2.52 9.42
C PRO A 251 -12.04 1.89 8.30
N ILE A 252 -11.28 0.84 8.63
CA ILE A 252 -10.58 -0.02 7.66
C ILE A 252 -11.37 -1.32 7.56
N ASP A 253 -11.67 -1.79 6.36
CA ASP A 253 -12.35 -3.08 6.15
C ASP A 253 -11.36 -4.26 6.13
N PRO A 254 -11.78 -5.48 6.52
CA PRO A 254 -13.04 -5.79 7.19
C PRO A 254 -13.08 -5.19 8.61
N PRO A 255 -14.26 -4.89 9.17
CA PRO A 255 -14.37 -4.36 10.52
C PRO A 255 -13.79 -5.35 11.56
N ILE A 256 -13.42 -4.83 12.73
CA ILE A 256 -13.07 -5.69 13.87
C ILE A 256 -14.33 -6.50 14.24
N PRO A 257 -14.26 -7.84 14.32
CA PRO A 257 -15.42 -8.66 14.67
C PRO A 257 -15.97 -8.34 16.06
N PHE A 258 -17.18 -8.80 16.36
CA PHE A 258 -17.80 -8.56 17.66
C PHE A 258 -16.89 -9.03 18.80
N GLN A 259 -16.62 -8.15 19.77
CA GLN A 259 -15.67 -8.37 20.87
C GLN A 259 -14.22 -8.66 20.44
N GLY A 260 -13.87 -8.42 19.17
CA GLY A 260 -12.57 -8.75 18.60
C GLY A 260 -12.33 -10.26 18.49
N ARG A 261 -13.36 -11.10 18.45
CA ARG A 261 -13.19 -12.56 18.38
C ARG A 261 -13.23 -13.05 16.95
N VAL A 262 -12.23 -13.82 16.55
CA VAL A 262 -12.12 -14.41 15.20
C VAL A 262 -11.90 -15.91 15.36
N GLN A 263 -12.64 -16.71 14.60
CA GLN A 263 -12.43 -18.16 14.60
C GLN A 263 -11.11 -18.51 13.90
N LYS A 264 -10.44 -19.58 14.35
CA LYS A 264 -9.17 -20.07 13.81
C LYS A 264 -9.25 -20.33 12.31
N GLN A 265 -10.37 -20.83 11.82
CA GLN A 265 -10.61 -21.05 10.39
C GLN A 265 -10.77 -19.76 9.56
N GLU A 266 -11.10 -18.63 10.19
CA GLU A 266 -11.37 -17.34 9.52
C GLU A 266 -10.21 -16.35 9.67
N ILE A 267 -9.26 -16.60 10.59
CA ILE A 267 -8.20 -15.66 10.95
C ILE A 267 -7.31 -15.30 9.76
N ARG A 268 -7.01 -16.27 8.89
CA ARG A 268 -6.16 -16.08 7.71
C ARG A 268 -6.76 -15.02 6.78
N ASP A 269 -7.97 -15.27 6.30
CA ASP A 269 -8.64 -14.40 5.34
C ASP A 269 -8.93 -13.02 5.94
N TRP A 270 -9.39 -12.99 7.20
CA TRP A 270 -9.64 -11.74 7.90
C TRP A 270 -8.36 -10.92 8.05
N LEU A 271 -7.27 -11.52 8.55
CA LEU A 271 -6.03 -10.80 8.85
C LEU A 271 -5.33 -10.32 7.58
N LEU A 272 -5.21 -11.16 6.55
CA LEU A 272 -4.57 -10.78 5.28
C LEU A 272 -5.33 -9.63 4.59
N THR A 273 -6.65 -9.74 4.50
CA THR A 273 -7.49 -8.67 3.93
C THR A 273 -7.36 -7.38 4.75
N LYS A 274 -7.35 -7.49 6.09
CA LYS A 274 -7.20 -6.35 6.99
C LYS A 274 -5.85 -5.66 6.83
N LEU A 275 -4.75 -6.42 6.78
CA LEU A 275 -3.39 -5.90 6.62
C LEU A 275 -3.22 -5.16 5.29
N ILE A 276 -3.68 -5.76 4.18
CA ILE A 276 -3.63 -5.15 2.84
C ILE A 276 -4.38 -3.80 2.85
N ASN A 277 -5.62 -3.79 3.32
CA ASN A 277 -6.42 -2.56 3.36
C ASN A 277 -5.82 -1.53 4.33
N ALA A 278 -5.28 -1.97 5.46
CA ALA A 278 -4.66 -1.09 6.44
C ALA A 278 -3.39 -0.42 5.91
N GLU A 279 -2.57 -1.13 5.13
CA GLU A 279 -1.42 -0.55 4.44
C GLU A 279 -1.86 0.49 3.41
N MET A 280 -2.86 0.16 2.58
CA MET A 280 -3.40 1.09 1.58
C MET A 280 -3.98 2.36 2.21
N HIS A 281 -4.69 2.25 3.34
CA HIS A 281 -5.17 3.40 4.11
C HIS A 281 -4.01 4.21 4.70
N SER A 282 -2.97 3.54 5.18
CA SER A 282 -1.78 4.20 5.75
C SER A 282 -1.04 5.03 4.69
N LEU A 283 -0.96 4.58 3.44
CA LEU A 283 -0.35 5.35 2.35
C LEU A 283 -1.06 6.68 2.06
N GLN A 284 -2.32 6.84 2.47
CA GLN A 284 -3.06 8.10 2.37
C GLN A 284 -2.73 9.07 3.51
N ALA A 285 -2.19 8.59 4.63
CA ALA A 285 -1.83 9.42 5.77
C ALA A 285 -0.81 10.50 5.37
N PRO A 286 -0.85 11.71 5.96
CA PRO A 286 0.01 12.83 5.56
C PRO A 286 1.51 12.51 5.57
N SER A 287 1.96 11.64 6.47
CA SER A 287 3.34 11.16 6.60
C SER A 287 3.87 10.49 5.32
N PHE A 288 2.98 9.83 4.56
CA PHE A 288 3.30 9.15 3.31
C PHE A 288 2.81 9.95 2.09
N SER A 289 1.55 10.37 2.08
CA SER A 289 0.93 10.99 0.92
C SER A 289 1.61 12.28 0.48
N GLN A 290 2.16 13.07 1.41
CA GLN A 290 2.95 14.25 1.07
C GLN A 290 4.27 13.89 0.37
N LYS A 291 4.95 12.83 0.82
CA LYS A 291 6.21 12.36 0.19
C LYS A 291 5.93 11.82 -1.21
N ILE A 292 4.88 10.99 -1.35
CA ILE A 292 4.42 10.46 -2.65
C ILE A 292 4.07 11.61 -3.60
N SER A 293 3.34 12.62 -3.11
CA SER A 293 2.94 13.79 -3.91
C SER A 293 4.14 14.60 -4.39
N ARG A 294 5.16 14.81 -3.54
CA ARG A 294 6.40 15.50 -3.92
C ARG A 294 7.16 14.73 -5.00
N THR A 295 7.33 13.40 -4.86
CA THR A 295 7.99 12.57 -5.87
C THR A 295 7.25 12.64 -7.21
N ARG A 296 5.92 12.51 -7.18
CA ARG A 296 5.08 12.65 -8.38
C ARG A 296 5.22 14.04 -9.01
N GLU A 297 5.23 15.11 -8.21
CA GLU A 297 5.41 16.47 -8.71
C GLU A 297 6.74 16.64 -9.44
N THR A 298 7.84 16.14 -8.87
CA THR A 298 9.17 16.19 -9.49
C THR A 298 9.21 15.43 -10.81
N LEU A 299 8.68 14.20 -10.86
CA LEU A 299 8.64 13.41 -12.09
C LEU A 299 7.78 14.07 -13.17
N LEU A 300 6.61 14.61 -12.81
CA LEU A 300 5.75 15.32 -13.76
C LEU A 300 6.39 16.61 -14.28
N LYS A 301 7.19 17.32 -13.48
CA LYS A 301 7.97 18.48 -13.94
C LYS A 301 9.06 18.07 -14.92
N TYR A 302 9.78 17.00 -14.62
CA TYR A 302 10.76 16.42 -15.54
C TYR A 302 10.13 16.07 -16.88
N PHE A 303 8.96 15.41 -16.90
CA PHE A 303 8.25 15.12 -18.15
C PHE A 303 7.82 16.39 -18.90
N ILE A 304 7.41 17.44 -18.20
CA ILE A 304 7.09 18.73 -18.84
C ILE A 304 8.33 19.29 -19.55
N GLU A 305 9.48 19.31 -18.89
CA GLU A 305 10.74 19.83 -19.46
C GLU A 305 11.26 19.01 -20.65
N GLN A 306 11.03 17.70 -20.65
CA GLN A 306 11.49 16.83 -21.74
C GLN A 306 10.56 16.83 -22.96
N TYR A 307 9.24 17.01 -22.76
CA TYR A 307 8.24 16.74 -23.79
C TYR A 307 7.42 17.97 -24.23
N LEU A 308 7.64 19.16 -23.65
CA LEU A 308 7.04 20.42 -24.09
C LEU A 308 8.10 21.41 -24.54
#